data_AF-A0A520IFS0-F1
#
_entry.id   AF-A0A520IFS0-F1
#
_cell.length_a   1.000
_cell.length_b   1.000
_cell.length_c   1.000
_cell.angle_alpha   90.00
_cell.angle_beta   90.00
_cell.angle_gamma   90.00
#
_symmetry.space_group_name_H-M   'P 1'
#
loop_
_entity.id
_entity.type
_entity.pdbx_description
1 polymer ?
#
loop_
_entity_poly.entity_id
_entity_poly.type
_entity_poly.pdbx_seq_one_letter_code
_entity_poly.pdbx_strand_id
1 'polypeptide(L)' 'MTATYDTTLGLYIAGEWLGPEGRDTRDVLNPATGLGQAALPLATAADLDRALEASQRG' A
#
# COMPACT_ATOMS: atom_id res chain seq x y z
N MET A 1 -8.19 16.65 19.72
CA MET A 1 -6.75 16.37 19.54
C MET A 1 -6.60 15.72 18.18
N THR A 2 -6.14 16.48 17.18
CA THR A 2 -5.88 15.96 15.83
C THR A 2 -4.37 15.74 15.72
N ALA A 3 -3.97 14.48 15.56
CA ALA A 3 -2.59 14.15 15.24
C ALA A 3 -2.44 14.19 13.71
N THR A 4 -1.47 14.95 13.23
CA THR A 4 -1.08 14.95 11.82
C THR A 4 -0.04 13.86 11.63
N TYR A 5 -0.34 12.88 10.78
CA TYR A 5 0.60 11.84 10.37
C TYR A 5 1.01 12.13 8.93
N ASP A 6 2.28 12.50 8.71
CA ASP A 6 2.87 12.43 7.38
C ASP A 6 3.07 10.95 7.03
N THR A 7 2.16 10.40 6.23
CA THR A 7 2.23 9.01 5.77
C THR A 7 2.13 8.96 4.26
N THR A 8 2.96 8.10 3.66
CA THR A 8 2.87 7.79 2.23
C THR A 8 1.94 6.59 2.07
N LEU A 9 0.90 6.72 1.25
CA LEU A 9 0.00 5.62 0.94
C LEU A 9 0.60 4.78 -0.19
N GLY A 10 0.97 3.55 0.11
CA GLY A 10 1.60 2.67 -0.85
C GLY A 10 1.96 1.31 -0.26
N LEU A 11 2.58 0.46 -1.08
CA LEU A 11 3.18 -0.79 -0.63
C LEU A 11 4.59 -0.51 -0.15
N TYR A 12 4.97 -0.99 1.03
CA TYR A 12 6.35 -0.89 1.50
C TYR A 12 7.06 -2.24 1.30
N ILE A 13 7.92 -2.33 0.29
CA ILE A 13 8.56 -3.57 -0.13
C ILE A 13 10.07 -3.34 -0.26
N ALA A 14 10.86 -4.19 0.39
CA ALA A 14 12.32 -4.16 0.32
C ALA A 14 12.95 -2.79 0.69
N GLY A 15 12.34 -2.05 1.62
CA GLY A 15 12.82 -0.74 2.04
C GLY A 15 12.31 0.45 1.21
N GLU A 16 11.47 0.20 0.21
CA GLU A 16 10.96 1.23 -0.71
C GLU A 16 9.43 1.34 -0.62
N TRP A 17 8.93 2.58 -0.72
CA TRP A 17 7.51 2.86 -0.89
C TRP A 17 7.15 2.82 -2.38
N LEU A 18 6.22 1.94 -2.75
CA LEU A 18 5.69 1.79 -4.09
C LEU A 18 4.28 2.37 -4.15
N GLY A 19 4.11 3.40 -4.98
CA GLY A 19 2.83 4.07 -5.20
C GLY A 19 1.91 3.34 -6.19
N PRO A 20 0.83 4.00 -6.62
CA PRO A 20 -0.15 3.44 -7.56
C PRO A 20 0.36 3.31 -8.99
N GLU A 21 1.54 3.84 -9.31
CA GLU A 21 2.08 3.80 -10.67
C GLU A 21 2.26 2.35 -11.16
N GLY A 22 1.55 1.99 -12.23
CA GLY A 22 1.58 0.65 -12.80
C GLY A 22 0.80 -0.41 -12.00
N ARG A 23 -0.05 0.00 -11.05
CA ARG A 23 -0.86 -0.89 -10.21
C ARG A 23 -2.32 -0.46 -10.22
N ASP A 24 -3.21 -1.43 -10.17
CA ASP A 24 -4.61 -1.16 -9.87
C ASP A 24 -4.75 -0.65 -8.43
N THR A 25 -5.70 0.25 -8.20
CA THR A 25 -5.99 0.78 -6.86
C THR A 25 -7.37 0.37 -6.40
N ARG A 26 -7.55 0.19 -5.09
CA ARG A 26 -8.86 -0.08 -4.49
C ARG A 26 -9.12 0.83 -3.30
N ASP A 27 -10.36 1.32 -3.22
CA ASP A 27 -10.81 2.13 -2.10
C ASP A 27 -10.96 1.31 -0.82
N VAL A 28 -10.39 1.84 0.25
CA VAL A 28 -10.68 1.43 1.62
C VAL A 28 -11.99 2.08 2.02
N LEU A 29 -13.02 1.27 2.25
CA LEU A 29 -14.33 1.76 2.65
C LEU A 29 -14.43 1.88 4.17
N ASN A 30 -15.05 2.97 4.62
CA ASN A 30 -15.44 3.13 6.01
C ASN A 30 -16.57 2.14 6.35
N PRO A 31 -16.38 1.22 7.31
CA PRO A 31 -17.40 0.21 7.61
C PRO A 31 -18.69 0.77 8.20
N ALA A 32 -18.67 1.98 8.78
CA ALA A 32 -19.85 2.61 9.35
C ALA A 32 -20.71 3.37 8.33
N THR A 33 -20.14 3.81 7.21
CA THR A 33 -20.83 4.67 6.22
C THR A 33 -20.81 4.11 4.80
N GLY A 34 -19.94 3.14 4.52
CA GLY A 34 -19.71 2.60 3.17
C GLY A 34 -18.92 3.53 2.23
N LEU A 35 -18.53 4.73 2.70
CA LEU A 35 -17.83 5.72 1.87
C LEU A 35 -16.32 5.43 1.80
N GLY A 36 -15.70 5.74 0.66
CA GLY A 36 -14.26 5.62 0.47
C GLY A 36 -13.46 6.57 1.36
N GLN A 37 -12.43 6.05 2.03
CA GLN A 37 -11.52 6.81 2.90
C GLN A 37 -10.19 7.11 2.20
N ALA A 38 -9.66 6.16 1.43
CA ALA A 38 -8.41 6.29 0.68
C ALA A 38 -8.31 5.20 -0.39
N ALA A 39 -7.60 5.47 -1.48
CA ALA A 39 -7.26 4.48 -2.51
C ALA A 39 -5.87 3.90 -2.25
N LEU A 40 -5.75 2.57 -2.16
CA LEU A 40 -4.48 1.87 -1.97
C LEU A 40 -4.13 1.03 -3.20
N PRO A 41 -2.85 0.99 -3.61
CA PRO A 41 -2.41 0.10 -4.66
C PRO A 41 -2.58 -1.38 -4.26
N LEU A 42 -2.95 -2.19 -5.24
CA LEU A 42 -2.97 -3.64 -5.15
C LEU A 42 -1.59 -4.18 -5.55
N ALA A 43 -1.05 -5.08 -4.73
CA ALA A 43 0.21 -5.74 -5.03
C ALA A 43 0.05 -6.65 -6.26
N THR A 44 0.98 -6.51 -7.20
CA THR A 44 1.11 -7.43 -8.34
C THR A 44 1.91 -8.67 -7.93
N ALA A 45 1.87 -9.72 -8.76
CA ALA A 45 2.71 -10.90 -8.52
C ALA A 45 4.20 -10.54 -8.42
N ALA A 46 4.70 -9.65 -9.28
CA ALA A 46 6.09 -9.19 -9.27
C ALA A 46 6.46 -8.46 -7.97
N ASP A 47 5.53 -7.71 -7.38
CA ASP A 47 5.74 -7.07 -6.08
C ASP A 47 5.91 -8.11 -4.96
N LEU A 48 5.12 -9.19 -5.01
CA LEU A 48 5.20 -10.29 -4.05
C LEU A 48 6.51 -11.08 -4.20
N ASP A 49 6.93 -11.35 -5.44
CA ASP A 49 8.21 -12.03 -5.73
C ASP A 49 9.38 -11.20 -5.18
N ARG A 50 9.39 -9.89 -5.43
CA ARG A 50 10.40 -8.97 -4.88
C ARG A 50 10.41 -8.97 -3.35
N ALA A 51 9.24 -8.97 -2.72
CA ALA A 51 9.12 -9.01 -1.26
C ALA A 51 9.70 -10.32 -0.68
N LEU A 52 9.45 -11.44 -1.37
CA LEU A 52 9.98 -12.75 -1.00
C LEU A 52 11.50 -12.79 -1.12
N GLU A 53 12.06 -12.34 -2.25
CA GLU A 53 13.51 -12.28 -2.47
C GLU A 53 14.21 -11.37 -1.45
N ALA A 54 13.61 -10.22 -1.11
CA ALA A 54 14.16 -9.33 -0.09
C ALA A 54 14.16 -9.99 1.29
N SER A 55 13.06 -10.65 1.66
CA SER A 55 12.93 -11.33 2.96
C SER A 55 13.93 -12.48 3.11
N GLN A 56 14.28 -13.17 2.01
CA GLN A 56 15.29 -14.23 2.03
C GLN A 56 16.73 -13.72 2.22
N ARG A 57 17.00 -12.45 1.90
CA ARG A 57 18.35 -11.85 1.97
C ARG A 57 18.70 -11.29 3.36
N GLY A 58 17.71 -10.98 4.19
CA GLY A 58 17.89 -10.48 5.56
C GLY A 58 17.99 -8.97 5.66
#